data_AF-A0A353PLK9-F1
#
_entry.id   AF-A0A353PLK9-F1
#
_cell.length_a   1.000
_cell.length_b   1.000
_cell.length_c   1.000
_cell.angle_alpha   90.00
_cell.angle_beta   90.00
_cell.angle_gamma   90.00
#
_symmetry.space_group_name_H-M   'P 1'
#
loop_
_entity.id
_entity.type
_entity.pdbx_description
1 polymer ?
#
loop_
_entity_poly.entity_id
_entity_poly.type
_entity_poly.pdbx_seq_one_letter_code
_entity_poly.pdbx_strand_id
1 'polypeptide(L)'
;MNVLIDKVFVFFRRFKKLIKLIDKKTSVKSVVKSVAGALLLSILIIAIPVLVIINMFIYAKLTFLLSVFLVIIVMGWSFLYYFFYYKLLKNYHEELSEINTKIPQLVESSIVATFFFFIGIIVLATIF
;
A
#
# COMPACT_ATOMS: atom_id res chain seq x y z
N MET A 1 27.85 -4.47 -15.20
CA MET A 1 27.40 -4.16 -13.82
C MET A 1 26.92 -2.71 -13.67
N ASN A 2 27.55 -1.73 -14.31
CA ASN A 2 27.17 -0.30 -14.21
C ASN A 2 25.75 0.03 -14.69
N VAL A 3 25.29 -0.55 -15.80
CA VAL A 3 23.98 -0.21 -16.41
C VAL A 3 22.78 -0.48 -15.49
N LEU A 4 22.82 -1.55 -14.68
CA LEU A 4 21.72 -1.87 -13.76
C LEU A 4 21.68 -0.91 -12.57
N ILE A 5 22.85 -0.60 -12.02
CA ILE A 5 23.01 0.34 -10.91
C ILE A 5 22.55 1.74 -11.35
N ASP A 6 22.95 2.18 -12.54
CA ASP A 6 22.54 3.47 -13.11
C ASP A 6 21.02 3.56 -13.30
N LYS A 7 20.37 2.48 -13.79
CA LYS A 7 18.91 2.42 -13.94
C LYS A 7 18.20 2.58 -12.60
N VAL A 8 18.68 1.92 -11.54
CA VAL A 8 18.13 2.03 -10.19
C VAL A 8 18.28 3.45 -9.65
N PHE A 9 19.46 4.06 -9.80
CA PHE A 9 19.67 5.45 -9.37
C PHE A 9 18.76 6.44 -10.11
N VAL A 10 18.61 6.28 -11.43
CA VAL A 10 17.69 7.13 -12.22
C VAL A 10 16.25 6.95 -11.76
N PHE A 11 15.83 5.72 -11.46
CA PHE A 11 14.51 5.43 -10.93
C PHE A 11 14.26 6.13 -9.59
N PHE A 12 15.17 6.01 -8.61
CA PHE A 12 15.04 6.67 -7.31
C PHE A 12 15.05 8.19 -7.42
N ARG A 13 15.87 8.76 -8.33
CA ARG A 13 15.83 10.21 -8.60
C ARG A 13 14.48 10.65 -9.16
N ARG A 14 13.89 9.87 -10.08
CA ARG A 14 12.54 10.15 -10.63
C ARG A 14 11.48 10.08 -9.53
N PHE A 15 11.49 9.04 -8.71
CA PHE A 15 10.59 8.91 -7.55
C PHE A 15 10.68 10.14 -6.64
N LYS A 16 11.89 10.51 -6.20
CA LYS A 16 12.11 11.65 -5.31
C LYS A 16 11.67 12.98 -5.93
N LYS A 17 11.87 13.16 -7.24
CA LYS A 17 11.39 14.33 -7.98
C LYS A 17 9.86 14.40 -8.00
N LEU A 18 9.18 13.28 -8.23
CA LEU A 18 7.71 13.22 -8.26
C LEU A 18 7.11 13.53 -6.89
N ILE A 19 7.64 12.95 -5.81
CA ILE A 19 7.21 13.26 -4.44
C ILE A 19 7.35 14.75 -4.14
N LYS A 20 8.51 15.34 -4.44
CA LYS A 20 8.75 16.77 -4.22
C LYS A 20 7.78 17.67 -5.00
N LEU A 21 7.36 17.25 -6.20
CA LEU A 21 6.36 17.99 -6.99
C LEU A 21 4.96 17.88 -6.39
N ILE A 22 4.60 16.72 -5.85
CA ILE A 22 3.34 16.50 -5.16
C ILE A 22 3.31 17.36 -3.89
N ASP A 23 4.33 17.29 -3.05
CA ASP A 23 4.43 18.06 -1.81
C ASP A 23 4.31 19.57 -2.04
N LYS A 24 4.94 20.08 -3.11
CA LYS A 24 4.87 21.50 -3.47
C LYS A 24 3.45 21.98 -3.79
N LYS A 25 2.60 21.10 -4.31
CA LYS A 25 1.22 21.41 -4.74
C LYS A 25 0.17 21.04 -3.69
N THR A 26 0.53 20.24 -2.69
CA THR A 26 -0.40 19.77 -1.67
C THR A 26 -0.33 20.61 -0.39
N SER A 27 -1.45 20.68 0.33
CA SER A 27 -1.49 21.24 1.70
C SER A 27 -1.61 20.12 2.73
N VAL A 28 -1.07 20.33 3.94
CA VAL A 28 -1.16 19.36 5.05
C VAL A 28 -2.61 18.93 5.30
N LYS A 29 -3.56 19.87 5.26
CA LYS A 29 -4.99 19.58 5.43
C LYS A 29 -5.53 18.61 4.39
N SER A 30 -5.16 18.80 3.11
CA SER A 30 -5.58 17.91 2.03
C SER A 30 -4.93 16.53 2.11
N VAL A 31 -3.66 16.47 2.55
CA VAL A 31 -2.94 15.21 2.77
C VAL A 31 -3.63 14.41 3.87
N VAL A 32 -3.92 15.03 5.02
CA VAL A 32 -4.61 14.37 6.14
C VAL A 32 -5.99 13.86 5.73
N LYS A 33 -6.78 14.66 5.00
CA LYS A 33 -8.08 14.21 4.47
C LYS A 33 -7.94 13.01 3.53
N SER A 34 -6.94 13.03 2.65
CA SER A 34 -6.67 11.93 1.71
C SER A 34 -6.26 10.67 2.45
N VAL A 35 -5.42 10.79 3.48
CA VAL A 35 -5.00 9.67 4.34
C VAL A 35 -6.20 9.06 5.05
N ALA A 36 -7.01 9.88 5.72
CA ALA A 36 -8.19 9.39 6.45
C ALA A 36 -9.22 8.74 5.52
N GLY A 37 -9.51 9.36 4.39
CA GLY A 37 -10.42 8.81 3.38
C GLY A 37 -9.90 7.51 2.77
N ALA A 38 -8.62 7.43 2.45
CA ALA A 38 -8.00 6.24 1.91
C ALA A 38 -7.98 5.08 2.91
N LEU A 39 -7.69 5.36 4.19
CA LEU A 39 -7.79 4.36 5.27
C LEU A 39 -9.21 3.82 5.36
N LEU A 40 -10.22 4.70 5.43
CA LEU A 40 -11.61 4.29 5.56
C LEU A 40 -12.05 3.43 4.36
N LEU A 41 -11.79 3.87 3.13
CA LEU A 41 -12.18 3.13 1.92
C LEU A 41 -11.46 1.78 1.80
N SER A 42 -10.15 1.75 2.07
CA SER A 42 -9.37 0.52 1.98
C SER A 42 -9.76 -0.49 3.06
N ILE A 43 -10.05 -0.04 4.29
CA ILE A 43 -10.54 -0.89 5.38
C ILE A 43 -11.92 -1.47 5.05
N LEU A 44 -12.84 -0.66 4.52
CA LEU A 44 -14.17 -1.14 4.16
C LEU A 44 -14.11 -2.26 3.11
N ILE A 45 -13.27 -2.11 2.10
CA ILE A 45 -13.11 -3.12 1.04
C ILE A 45 -12.46 -4.39 1.59
N ILE A 46 -11.43 -4.26 2.43
CA ILE A 46 -10.70 -5.41 2.94
C ILE A 46 -11.43 -6.15 4.06
N ALA A 47 -12.33 -5.47 4.77
CA ALA A 47 -13.15 -6.08 5.81
C ALA A 47 -13.96 -7.27 5.27
N ILE A 48 -14.48 -7.19 4.04
CA ILE A 48 -15.27 -8.25 3.42
C ILE A 48 -14.48 -9.57 3.33
N PRO A 49 -13.34 -9.66 2.61
CA PRO A 49 -12.60 -10.90 2.53
C PRO A 49 -11.99 -11.33 3.87
N VAL A 50 -11.62 -10.39 4.75
CA VAL A 50 -11.13 -10.72 6.10
C VAL A 50 -12.20 -11.43 6.92
N LEU A 51 -13.44 -10.93 6.92
CA LEU A 51 -14.55 -11.56 7.63
C LEU A 51 -14.82 -12.96 7.10
N VAL A 52 -14.77 -13.18 5.78
CA VAL A 52 -14.93 -14.51 5.19
C VAL A 52 -13.85 -15.46 5.72
N ILE A 53 -12.58 -15.04 5.71
CA ILE A 53 -11.49 -15.88 6.18
C ILE A 53 -11.60 -16.18 7.67
N ILE A 54 -11.91 -15.18 8.50
CA ILE A 54 -12.10 -15.37 9.95
C ILE A 54 -13.18 -16.42 10.21
N ASN A 55 -14.30 -16.38 9.48
CA ASN A 55 -15.35 -17.40 9.62
C ASN A 55 -14.88 -18.80 9.21
N MET A 56 -13.92 -18.91 8.27
CA MET A 56 -13.37 -20.20 7.85
C MET A 56 -12.35 -20.79 8.84
N PHE A 57 -11.88 -20.05 9.85
CA PHE A 57 -10.96 -20.58 10.86
C PHE A 57 -11.52 -21.74 11.69
N ILE A 58 -12.84 -21.95 11.67
CA ILE A 58 -13.51 -23.12 12.27
C ILE A 58 -12.93 -24.43 11.71
N TYR A 59 -12.45 -24.43 10.47
CA TYR A 59 -11.82 -25.58 9.85
C TYR A 59 -10.34 -25.69 10.26
N ALA A 60 -10.08 -26.40 11.36
CA ALA A 60 -8.74 -26.59 11.94
C ALA A 60 -7.65 -27.08 10.95
N LYS A 61 -8.02 -27.87 9.94
CA LYS A 61 -7.07 -28.35 8.91
C LYS A 61 -6.58 -27.24 7.95
N LEU A 62 -7.30 -26.12 7.89
CA LEU A 62 -7.01 -25.00 7.00
C LEU A 62 -6.35 -23.82 7.71
N THR A 63 -6.21 -23.86 9.05
CA THR A 63 -5.77 -22.71 9.85
C THR A 63 -4.46 -22.10 9.37
N PHE A 64 -3.45 -22.91 9.05
CA PHE A 64 -2.18 -22.40 8.51
C PHE A 64 -2.37 -21.69 7.16
N LEU A 65 -3.11 -22.32 6.24
CA LEU A 65 -3.39 -21.76 4.92
C LEU A 65 -4.19 -20.45 5.01
N LEU A 66 -5.19 -20.39 5.88
CA LEU A 66 -6.01 -19.20 6.12
C LEU A 66 -5.17 -18.05 6.72
N SER A 67 -4.24 -18.36 7.62
CA SER A 67 -3.30 -17.37 8.15
C SER A 67 -2.36 -16.82 7.08
N VAL A 68 -1.85 -17.67 6.17
CA VAL A 68 -1.08 -17.21 5.00
C VAL A 68 -1.92 -16.30 4.10
N PHE A 69 -3.18 -16.66 3.84
CA PHE A 69 -4.09 -15.82 3.07
C PHE A 69 -4.34 -14.46 3.74
N LEU A 70 -4.49 -14.41 5.07
CA LEU A 70 -4.61 -13.15 5.80
C LEU A 70 -3.37 -12.26 5.60
N VAL A 71 -2.16 -12.83 5.65
CA VAL A 71 -0.93 -12.07 5.38
C VAL A 71 -0.93 -11.50 3.97
N ILE A 72 -1.31 -12.30 2.95
CA ILE A 72 -1.41 -11.84 1.57
C ILE A 72 -2.44 -10.71 1.43
N ILE A 73 -3.58 -10.82 2.11
CA ILE A 73 -4.60 -9.77 2.13
C ILE A 73 -4.04 -8.49 2.73
N VAL A 74 -3.38 -8.55 3.89
CA VAL A 74 -2.76 -7.38 4.54
C VAL A 74 -1.68 -6.76 3.65
N MET A 75 -0.90 -7.56 2.93
CA MET A 75 0.04 -7.03 1.92
C MET A 75 -0.70 -6.34 0.79
N GLY A 76 -1.78 -6.93 0.27
CA GLY A 76 -2.64 -6.33 -0.76
C GLY A 76 -3.32 -5.04 -0.29
N TRP A 77 -3.59 -4.92 1.00
CA TRP A 77 -4.14 -3.71 1.62
C TRP A 77 -3.27 -2.49 1.36
N SER A 78 -1.94 -2.62 1.42
CA SER A 78 -1.04 -1.48 1.21
C SER A 78 -1.23 -0.89 -0.19
N PHE A 79 -1.35 -1.75 -1.22
CA PHE A 79 -1.60 -1.33 -2.59
C PHE A 79 -2.95 -0.63 -2.74
N LEU A 80 -3.98 -1.17 -2.08
CA LEU A 80 -5.32 -0.60 -2.09
C LEU A 80 -5.37 0.76 -1.37
N TYR A 81 -4.72 0.87 -0.22
CA TYR A 81 -4.58 2.11 0.53
C TYR A 81 -3.91 3.20 -0.31
N TYR A 82 -2.72 2.93 -0.88
CA TYR A 82 -2.01 3.92 -1.68
C TYR A 82 -2.75 4.26 -2.98
N PHE A 83 -3.46 3.30 -3.58
CA PHE A 83 -4.34 3.59 -4.72
C PHE A 83 -5.40 4.64 -4.37
N PHE A 84 -6.13 4.46 -3.26
CA PHE A 84 -7.13 5.45 -2.83
C PHE A 84 -6.51 6.76 -2.38
N TYR A 85 -5.36 6.73 -1.70
CA TYR A 85 -4.64 7.92 -1.27
C TYR A 85 -4.32 8.83 -2.47
N TYR A 86 -3.64 8.30 -3.49
CA TYR A 86 -3.28 9.10 -4.67
C TYR A 86 -4.50 9.50 -5.51
N LYS A 87 -5.55 8.66 -5.55
CA LYS A 87 -6.80 9.01 -6.23
C LYS A 87 -7.52 10.17 -5.54
N LEU A 88 -7.62 10.16 -4.22
CA LEU A 88 -8.21 11.24 -3.44
C LEU A 88 -7.37 12.51 -3.52
N LEU A 89 -6.04 12.39 -3.46
CA LEU A 89 -5.13 13.53 -3.56
C LEU A 89 -5.29 14.26 -4.89
N LYS A 90 -5.43 13.51 -6.00
CA LYS A 90 -5.73 14.07 -7.34
C LYS A 90 -7.11 14.70 -7.42
N ASN A 91 -8.11 14.14 -6.74
CA ASN A 91 -9.44 14.74 -6.69
C ASN A 91 -9.46 16.06 -5.91
N TYR A 92 -8.58 16.24 -4.92
CA TYR A 92 -8.50 17.49 -4.16
C TYR A 92 -7.63 18.55 -4.84
N HIS A 93 -6.74 18.17 -5.75
CA HIS A 93 -5.84 19.07 -6.46
C HIS A 93 -5.76 18.66 -7.93
N GLU A 94 -6.54 19.33 -8.78
CA GLU A 94 -6.57 19.05 -10.23
C GLU A 94 -5.20 19.21 -10.88
N GLU A 95 -4.34 20.08 -10.36
CA GLU A 95 -2.96 20.27 -10.80
C GLU A 95 -2.04 19.04 -10.63
N LEU A 96 -2.47 18.04 -9.85
CA LEU A 96 -1.78 16.76 -9.69
C LEU A 96 -2.21 15.74 -10.74
N SER A 97 -3.28 16.00 -11.50
CA SER A 97 -3.77 15.09 -12.54
C SER A 97 -2.70 14.81 -13.60
N GLU A 98 -1.94 15.84 -13.97
CA GLU A 98 -0.82 15.81 -14.92
C GLU A 98 0.43 15.09 -14.37
N ILE A 99 0.53 14.91 -13.04
CA ILE A 99 1.68 14.25 -12.42
C ILE A 99 1.47 12.74 -12.42
N ASN A 100 2.51 12.01 -12.82
CA ASN A 100 2.51 10.55 -12.76
C ASN A 100 2.67 10.05 -11.31
N THR A 101 1.55 9.79 -10.64
CA THR A 101 1.50 9.22 -9.29
C THR A 101 1.67 7.71 -9.24
N LYS A 102 1.68 7.00 -10.39
CA LYS A 102 1.81 5.53 -10.40
C LYS A 102 3.15 5.07 -9.83
N ILE A 103 4.23 5.81 -10.11
CA ILE A 103 5.56 5.48 -9.59
C ILE A 103 5.60 5.65 -8.06
N PRO A 104 5.23 6.82 -7.50
CA PRO A 104 5.08 6.98 -6.05
C PRO A 104 4.19 5.92 -5.41
N GLN A 105 3.02 5.67 -5.98
CA GLN A 105 2.07 4.67 -5.50
C GLN A 105 2.71 3.28 -5.39
N LEU A 106 3.36 2.80 -6.46
CA LEU A 106 3.98 1.48 -6.48
C LEU A 106 5.15 1.39 -5.50
N VAL A 107 5.99 2.43 -5.41
CA VAL A 107 7.15 2.43 -4.51
C VAL A 107 6.70 2.39 -3.05
N GLU A 108 5.79 3.27 -2.65
CA GLU A 108 5.32 3.37 -1.26
C GLU A 108 4.52 2.13 -0.85
N SER A 109 3.61 1.65 -1.72
CA SER A 109 2.89 0.40 -1.45
C SER A 109 3.82 -0.80 -1.32
N SER A 110 4.87 -0.90 -2.14
CA SER A 110 5.84 -2.01 -2.08
C SER A 110 6.66 -1.96 -0.79
N ILE A 111 7.07 -0.77 -0.34
CA ILE A 111 7.80 -0.60 0.93
C ILE A 111 6.92 -1.07 2.09
N VAL A 112 5.66 -0.62 2.16
CA VAL A 112 4.73 -1.00 3.22
C VAL A 112 4.32 -2.48 3.13
N ALA A 113 4.13 -3.02 1.92
CA ALA A 113 3.86 -4.45 1.73
C ALA A 113 5.03 -5.31 2.20
N THR A 114 6.26 -4.88 1.93
CA THR A 114 7.48 -5.59 2.39
C THR A 114 7.57 -5.59 3.91
N PHE A 115 7.23 -4.46 4.54
CA PHE A 115 7.13 -4.39 6.00
C PHE A 115 6.08 -5.36 6.56
N PHE A 116 4.88 -5.41 5.97
CA PHE A 116 3.85 -6.38 6.37
C PHE A 116 4.22 -7.82 6.10
N PHE A 117 4.99 -8.10 5.05
CA PHE A 117 5.50 -9.43 4.76
C PHE A 117 6.39 -9.96 5.88
N PHE A 118 7.35 -9.14 6.34
CA PHE A 118 8.21 -9.52 7.47
C PHE A 118 7.43 -9.73 8.76
N ILE A 119 6.48 -8.84 9.07
CA ILE A 119 5.59 -9.02 10.23
C ILE A 119 4.79 -10.33 10.08
N GLY A 120 4.23 -10.58 8.90
CA GLY A 120 3.47 -11.79 8.63
C GLY A 120 4.29 -13.06 8.84
N ILE A 121 5.54 -13.10 8.37
CA ILE A 121 6.46 -14.22 8.63
C ILE A 121 6.68 -14.41 10.13
N ILE A 122 7.00 -13.35 10.87
CA ILE A 122 7.26 -13.43 12.31
C ILE A 122 6.03 -13.98 13.04
N VAL A 123 4.84 -13.46 12.71
CA VAL A 123 3.57 -13.90 13.31
C VAL A 123 3.31 -15.37 13.00
N LEU A 124 3.45 -15.79 11.74
CA LEU A 124 3.25 -17.18 11.34
C LEU A 124 4.21 -18.14 12.05
N ALA A 125 5.49 -17.79 12.11
CA ALA A 125 6.52 -18.60 12.77
C ALA A 125 6.39 -18.66 14.31
N THR A 126 5.64 -17.74 14.90
CA THR A 126 5.38 -17.75 16.36
C THR A 126 4.16 -18.60 16.70
N ILE A 127 3.18 -18.68 15.79
CA ILE A 127 1.90 -19.36 16.02
C ILE A 127 1.96 -20.84 15.60
N PHE A 128 2.74 -21.18 14.58
CA PHE A 128 2.87 -22.51 13.99
C PHE A 128 4.31 -23.00 14.00
#